data_AF-A0A3D1Q6F5-F1
#
_entry.id   AF-A0A3D1Q6F5-F1
#
_cell.length_a   1.000
_cell.length_b   1.000
_cell.length_c   1.000
_cell.angle_alpha   90.00
_cell.angle_beta   90.00
_cell.angle_gamma   90.00
#
_symmetry.space_group_name_H-M   'P 1'
#
loop_
_entity.id
_entity.type
_entity.pdbx_description
1 polymer ?
#
loop_
_entity_poly.entity_id
_entity_poly.type
_entity_poly.pdbx_seq_one_letter_code
_entity_poly.pdbx_strand_id
1 'polypeptide(L)'
;MFCYQCQEAAKNAGCTIRGLCGKDDQIARLQDLLVYAIKGIAQIVVKGKIDIGNIPEINLQVLRSLSMTLTNANFDGAAIEKQIKEMMSLRNKLRQGADATALHDAAIFEINPGGSRLYAKEHMLYKARLVGVLATKDEDLRSLRETIIYAVKGMAAYLDQALHAGKEDFQIYAFIYEALAATLDDCISSDDLVALALKSGEYGLKAMALVDQAYTAKYG
;
A
#
# COMPACT_ATOMS: atom_id res chain seq x y z
N MET A 1 10.91 -2.54 -14.66
CA MET A 1 9.91 -1.98 -13.71
C MET A 1 8.63 -1.71 -14.47
N PHE A 2 7.54 -1.32 -13.78
CA PHE A 2 6.45 -0.59 -14.42
C PHE A 2 5.87 0.37 -13.39
N CYS A 3 5.85 1.67 -13.69
CA CYS A 3 5.33 2.69 -12.77
C CYS A 3 4.72 3.84 -13.58
N TYR A 4 3.47 4.18 -13.30
CA TYR A 4 2.73 5.24 -13.98
C TYR A 4 1.97 6.18 -13.02
N GLN A 5 2.34 6.20 -11.74
CA GLN A 5 1.59 6.92 -10.70
C GLN A 5 1.71 8.45 -10.76
N CYS A 6 2.59 9.02 -11.59
CA CYS A 6 2.82 10.46 -11.66
C CYS A 6 2.59 11.00 -13.07
N GLN A 7 2.26 12.29 -13.14
CA GLN A 7 1.97 13.00 -14.40
C GLN A 7 3.14 12.93 -15.40
N GLU A 8 4.38 12.90 -14.90
CA GLU A 8 5.59 12.81 -15.72
C GLU A 8 5.93 11.37 -16.16
N ALA A 9 5.01 10.41 -16.10
CA ALA A 9 5.30 9.05 -16.55
C ALA A 9 5.74 9.03 -18.02
N ALA A 10 6.74 8.21 -18.35
CA ALA A 10 7.30 8.17 -19.70
C ALA A 10 6.20 7.91 -20.75
N LYS A 11 6.17 8.78 -21.78
CA LYS A 11 5.18 8.78 -22.87
C LYS A 11 3.71 8.86 -22.40
N ASN A 12 3.47 9.36 -21.19
CA ASN A 12 2.16 9.33 -20.54
C ASN A 12 1.55 7.91 -20.50
N ALA A 13 2.40 6.88 -20.39
CA ALA A 13 2.00 5.48 -20.41
C ALA A 13 2.61 4.71 -19.23
N GLY A 14 3.92 4.83 -19.00
CA GLY A 14 4.57 4.16 -17.88
C GLY A 14 6.09 4.07 -18.03
N CYS A 15 6.78 4.19 -16.90
CA CYS A 15 8.23 4.03 -16.84
C CYS A 15 8.59 2.54 -16.74
N THR A 16 9.31 2.01 -17.74
CA THR A 16 9.60 0.57 -17.85
C THR A 16 11.05 0.19 -17.54
N ILE A 17 12.00 1.11 -17.75
CA ILE A 17 13.44 0.90 -17.52
C ILE A 17 13.90 1.67 -16.28
N ARG A 18 13.67 2.98 -16.26
CA ARG A 18 13.95 3.90 -15.15
C ARG A 18 12.85 4.96 -15.11
N GLY A 19 12.46 5.40 -13.93
CA GLY A 19 11.54 6.52 -13.75
C GLY A 19 12.14 7.83 -14.21
N LEU A 20 11.33 8.70 -14.82
CA LEU A 20 11.76 10.07 -15.15
C LEU A 20 12.09 10.89 -13.89
N CYS A 21 11.46 10.58 -12.77
CA CYS A 21 11.82 11.09 -11.44
C CYS A 21 13.15 10.54 -10.86
N GLY A 22 13.87 9.71 -11.62
CA GLY A 22 15.16 9.12 -11.20
C GLY A 22 15.06 7.75 -10.52
N LYS A 23 13.85 7.29 -10.15
CA LYS A 23 13.60 5.98 -9.50
C LYS A 23 14.11 4.82 -10.37
N ASP A 24 15.05 4.03 -9.86
CA ASP A 24 15.57 2.86 -10.58
C ASP A 24 14.64 1.64 -10.49
N ASP A 25 14.98 0.60 -11.26
CA ASP A 25 14.19 -0.64 -11.29
C ASP A 25 14.10 -1.31 -9.92
N GLN A 26 15.19 -1.37 -9.14
CA GLN A 26 15.18 -2.05 -7.84
C GLN A 26 14.27 -1.32 -6.85
N ILE A 27 14.38 0.01 -6.76
CA ILE A 27 13.52 0.82 -5.88
C ILE A 27 12.06 0.67 -6.30
N ALA A 28 11.74 0.74 -7.60
CA ALA A 28 10.38 0.54 -8.07
C ALA A 28 9.82 -0.83 -7.68
N ARG A 29 10.60 -1.90 -7.84
CA ARG A 29 10.22 -3.26 -7.46
C ARG A 29 10.04 -3.43 -5.96
N LEU A 30 10.91 -2.83 -5.15
CA LEU A 30 10.75 -2.87 -3.69
C LEU A 30 9.49 -2.12 -3.26
N GLN A 31 9.16 -0.98 -3.88
CA GLN A 31 7.91 -0.28 -3.61
C GLN A 31 6.67 -1.12 -4.00
N ASP A 32 6.70 -1.83 -5.14
CA ASP A 32 5.64 -2.76 -5.54
C ASP A 32 5.44 -3.86 -4.47
N LEU A 33 6.53 -4.46 -4.00
CA LEU A 33 6.47 -5.51 -2.97
C LEU A 33 6.01 -4.98 -1.62
N LEU A 34 6.39 -3.76 -1.25
CA LEU A 34 5.93 -3.12 -0.02
C LEU A 34 4.41 -2.92 -0.06
N VAL A 35 3.87 -2.36 -1.14
CA VAL A 35 2.42 -2.22 -1.32
C VAL A 35 1.75 -3.61 -1.28
N TYR A 36 2.32 -4.61 -1.93
CA TYR A 36 1.78 -5.97 -1.92
C TYR A 36 1.70 -6.57 -0.50
N ALA A 37 2.74 -6.39 0.33
CA ALA A 37 2.74 -6.85 1.72
C ALA A 37 1.63 -6.16 2.55
N ILE A 38 1.42 -4.86 2.37
CA ILE A 38 0.38 -4.10 3.07
C ILE A 38 -1.01 -4.54 2.62
N LYS A 39 -1.23 -4.83 1.33
CA LYS A 39 -2.49 -5.42 0.85
C LYS A 39 -2.80 -6.75 1.56
N GLY A 40 -1.78 -7.54 1.86
CA GLY A 40 -1.89 -8.75 2.68
C GLY A 40 -2.37 -8.47 4.11
N ILE A 41 -1.79 -7.46 4.78
CA ILE A 41 -2.26 -6.98 6.09
C ILE A 41 -3.73 -6.57 6.01
N ALA A 42 -4.09 -5.78 5.01
CA ALA A 42 -5.44 -5.28 4.81
C ALA A 42 -6.46 -6.40 4.67
N GLN A 43 -6.13 -7.44 3.90
CA GLN A 43 -7.01 -8.60 3.78
C GLN A 43 -7.22 -9.32 5.11
N ILE A 44 -6.18 -9.49 5.93
CA ILE A 44 -6.28 -10.13 7.24
C ILE A 44 -7.17 -9.29 8.16
N VAL A 45 -6.97 -7.98 8.18
CA VAL A 45 -7.77 -7.04 9.00
C VAL A 45 -9.25 -7.11 8.61
N VAL A 46 -9.56 -7.03 7.31
CA VAL A 46 -10.94 -7.06 6.80
C VAL A 46 -11.61 -8.41 7.03
N LYS A 47 -10.98 -9.51 6.61
CA LYS A 47 -11.56 -10.86 6.78
C LYS A 47 -11.67 -11.28 8.24
N GLY A 48 -10.66 -10.92 9.05
CA GLY A 48 -10.63 -11.19 10.49
C GLY A 48 -11.52 -10.28 11.31
N LYS A 49 -12.14 -9.25 10.69
CA LYS A 49 -12.94 -8.21 11.38
C LYS A 49 -12.17 -7.61 12.56
N ILE A 50 -10.88 -7.37 12.35
CA ILE A 50 -9.99 -6.86 13.40
C ILE A 50 -10.36 -5.42 13.68
N ASP A 51 -10.56 -5.11 14.96
CA ASP A 51 -10.81 -3.75 15.41
C ASP A 51 -9.55 -2.89 15.21
N ILE A 52 -9.69 -1.86 14.38
CA ILE A 52 -8.63 -0.92 14.02
C ILE A 52 -8.06 -0.19 15.24
N GLY A 53 -8.88 0.07 16.27
CA GLY A 53 -8.44 0.71 17.51
C GLY A 53 -7.46 -0.14 18.32
N ASN A 54 -7.45 -1.46 18.10
CA ASN A 54 -6.57 -2.40 18.82
C ASN A 54 -5.25 -2.69 18.09
N ILE A 55 -5.00 -2.06 16.95
CA ILE A 55 -3.78 -2.25 16.14
C ILE A 55 -3.06 -0.93 15.78
N PRO A 56 -2.85 0.01 16.73
CA PRO A 56 -2.34 1.35 16.44
C PRO A 56 -0.95 1.36 15.79
N GLU A 57 -0.07 0.44 16.19
CA GLU A 57 1.25 0.28 15.57
C GLU A 57 1.13 -0.08 14.07
N ILE A 58 0.21 -0.97 13.73
CA ILE A 58 0.02 -1.44 12.36
C ILE A 58 -0.57 -0.32 11.51
N ASN A 59 -1.55 0.42 12.05
CA ASN A 59 -2.13 1.59 11.38
C ASN A 59 -1.03 2.59 11.01
N LEU A 60 -0.20 3.00 11.97
CA LEU A 60 0.91 3.92 11.74
C LEU A 60 1.86 3.41 10.65
N GLN A 61 2.23 2.14 10.73
CA GLN A 61 3.19 1.59 9.78
C GLN A 61 2.61 1.41 8.38
N VAL A 62 1.31 1.12 8.24
CA VAL A 62 0.61 1.10 6.95
C VAL A 62 0.65 2.49 6.31
N LEU A 63 0.32 3.55 7.06
CA LEU A 63 0.36 4.93 6.57
C LEU A 63 1.76 5.33 6.09
N ARG A 64 2.78 5.03 6.90
CA ARG A 64 4.19 5.28 6.55
C ARG A 64 4.59 4.52 5.30
N SER A 65 4.24 3.24 5.21
CA SER A 65 4.62 2.40 4.08
C SER A 65 3.96 2.87 2.78
N LEU A 66 2.70 3.30 2.81
CA LEU A 66 2.03 3.91 1.66
C LEU A 66 2.73 5.21 1.24
N SER A 67 3.00 6.10 2.20
CA SER A 67 3.65 7.40 1.97
C SER A 67 5.07 7.24 1.43
N MET A 68 5.84 6.25 1.90
CA MET A 68 7.18 5.91 1.40
C MET A 68 7.20 5.54 -0.10
N THR A 69 6.05 5.19 -0.67
CA THR A 69 5.93 4.78 -2.09
C THR A 69 5.40 5.90 -3.00
N LEU A 70 5.14 7.09 -2.45
CA LEU A 70 4.80 8.27 -3.23
C LEU A 70 6.00 8.73 -4.08
N THR A 71 5.68 9.45 -5.15
CA THR A 71 6.70 10.01 -6.04
C THR A 71 7.58 11.00 -5.27
N ASN A 72 8.90 10.88 -5.43
CA ASN A 72 9.90 11.70 -4.73
C ASN A 72 9.90 11.60 -3.20
N ALA A 73 9.26 10.58 -2.61
CA ALA A 73 9.22 10.41 -1.16
C ALA A 73 10.44 9.66 -0.60
N ASN A 74 10.83 8.53 -1.19
CA ASN A 74 11.94 7.72 -0.68
C ASN A 74 12.66 6.95 -1.80
N PHE A 75 13.98 7.15 -1.91
CA PHE A 75 14.88 6.47 -2.85
C PHE A 75 15.92 5.58 -2.13
N ASP A 76 15.83 5.41 -0.81
CA ASP A 76 16.69 4.53 -0.04
C ASP A 76 16.15 3.09 -0.09
N GLY A 77 16.77 2.27 -0.94
CA GLY A 77 16.42 0.85 -1.06
C GLY A 77 16.55 0.06 0.25
N ALA A 78 17.53 0.38 1.11
CA ALA A 78 17.72 -0.32 2.37
C ALA A 78 16.61 0.02 3.38
N ALA A 79 16.13 1.27 3.38
CA ALA A 79 14.98 1.68 4.18
C ALA A 79 13.69 0.95 3.73
N ILE A 80 13.47 0.83 2.42
CA ILE A 80 12.31 0.12 1.88
C ILE A 80 12.38 -1.39 2.19
N GLU A 81 13.56 -2.02 2.04
CA GLU A 81 13.78 -3.43 2.44
C GLU A 81 13.49 -3.66 3.93
N LYS A 82 13.91 -2.73 4.80
CA LYS A 82 13.60 -2.79 6.23
C LYS A 82 12.09 -2.70 6.47
N GLN A 83 11.42 -1.78 5.80
CA GLN A 83 9.98 -1.61 5.93
C GLN A 83 9.19 -2.83 5.45
N ILE A 84 9.61 -3.48 4.35
CA ILE A 84 9.00 -4.73 3.88
C ILE A 84 9.08 -5.81 4.97
N LYS A 85 10.26 -5.99 5.59
CA LYS A 85 10.45 -6.98 6.66
C LYS A 85 9.56 -6.67 7.88
N GLU A 86 9.46 -5.40 8.25
CA GLU A 86 8.58 -4.95 9.32
C GLU A 86 7.10 -5.29 9.01
N MET A 87 6.63 -4.96 7.80
CA MET A 87 5.25 -5.25 7.39
C MET A 87 4.97 -6.74 7.35
N MET A 88 5.91 -7.56 6.89
CA MET A 88 5.75 -9.01 6.94
C MET A 88 5.72 -9.55 8.37
N SER A 89 6.54 -9.02 9.27
CA SER A 89 6.52 -9.39 10.69
C SER A 89 5.16 -9.09 11.33
N LEU A 90 4.63 -7.87 11.16
CA LEU A 90 3.32 -7.48 11.69
C LEU A 90 2.17 -8.28 11.06
N ARG A 91 2.19 -8.46 9.74
CA ARG A 91 1.25 -9.32 9.01
C ARG A 91 1.25 -10.74 9.56
N ASN A 92 2.42 -11.30 9.81
CA ASN A 92 2.58 -12.66 10.30
C ASN A 92 2.07 -12.81 11.74
N LYS A 93 2.22 -11.79 12.58
CA LYS A 93 1.59 -11.74 13.92
C LYS A 93 0.06 -11.68 13.81
N LEU A 94 -0.48 -10.81 12.95
CA LEU A 94 -1.93 -10.65 12.77
C LEU A 94 -2.64 -11.92 12.27
N ARG A 95 -2.02 -12.68 11.37
CA ARG A 95 -2.63 -13.91 10.85
C ARG A 95 -2.53 -15.10 11.79
N GLN A 96 -1.88 -14.99 12.95
CA GLN A 96 -1.82 -16.11 13.89
C GLN A 96 -3.24 -16.47 14.33
N GLY A 97 -3.67 -17.71 14.03
CA GLY A 97 -5.04 -18.17 14.27
C GLY A 97 -6.01 -17.97 13.12
N ALA A 98 -5.59 -17.35 12.01
CA ALA A 98 -6.37 -17.33 10.77
C ALA A 98 -6.13 -18.60 9.94
N ASP A 99 -7.17 -19.06 9.23
CA ASP A 99 -7.02 -20.14 8.25
C ASP A 99 -6.24 -19.65 7.03
N ALA A 100 -4.99 -20.08 6.92
CA ALA A 100 -4.09 -19.69 5.83
C ALA A 100 -4.60 -20.11 4.45
N THR A 101 -5.47 -21.12 4.34
CA THR A 101 -6.02 -21.57 3.05
C THR A 101 -7.06 -20.61 2.48
N ALA A 102 -7.66 -19.78 3.33
CA ALA A 102 -8.64 -18.76 2.95
C ALA A 102 -7.99 -17.40 2.64
N LEU A 103 -6.66 -17.28 2.74
CA LEU A 103 -5.91 -16.04 2.57
C LEU A 103 -5.23 -15.97 1.19
N HIS A 104 -5.17 -14.77 0.62
CA HIS A 104 -4.46 -14.49 -0.62
C HIS A 104 -2.94 -14.60 -0.40
N ASP A 105 -2.20 -14.89 -1.46
CA ASP A 105 -0.73 -15.00 -1.42
C ASP A 105 -0.06 -13.79 -0.74
N ALA A 106 -0.55 -12.57 -0.97
CA ALA A 106 -0.12 -11.34 -0.30
C ALA A 106 -0.10 -11.43 1.24
N ALA A 107 -1.09 -12.13 1.82
CA ALA A 107 -1.24 -12.33 3.24
C ALA A 107 -0.33 -13.47 3.78
N ILE A 108 0.19 -14.34 2.89
CA ILE A 108 0.88 -15.56 3.32
C ILE A 108 2.29 -15.79 2.78
N PHE A 109 2.73 -15.09 1.74
CA PHE A 109 4.05 -15.30 1.13
C PHE A 109 5.15 -15.03 2.16
N GLU A 110 6.19 -15.85 2.15
CA GLU A 110 7.37 -15.64 2.99
C GLU A 110 8.59 -15.34 2.16
N ILE A 111 9.54 -14.61 2.74
CA ILE A 111 10.87 -14.46 2.17
C ILE A 111 11.75 -15.43 2.93
N ASN A 112 12.18 -16.50 2.27
CA ASN A 112 13.14 -17.44 2.84
C ASN A 112 14.56 -17.07 2.36
N PRO A 113 15.38 -16.42 3.20
CA PRO A 113 16.70 -15.98 2.79
C PRO A 113 17.75 -17.10 2.79
N GLY A 114 17.40 -18.35 3.13
CA GLY A 114 18.38 -19.44 3.25
C GLY A 114 19.55 -19.11 4.18
N GLY A 115 19.37 -18.18 5.13
CA GLY A 115 20.39 -17.74 6.09
C GLY A 115 21.30 -16.57 5.65
N SER A 116 21.16 -15.97 4.46
CA SER A 116 21.99 -14.81 4.06
C SER A 116 21.17 -13.58 3.61
N ARG A 117 21.66 -12.39 3.99
CA ARG A 117 21.02 -11.09 3.67
C ARG A 117 20.95 -10.82 2.17
N LEU A 118 21.92 -11.30 1.39
CA LEU A 118 21.95 -11.11 -0.06
C LEU A 118 20.81 -11.90 -0.73
N TYR A 119 20.62 -13.16 -0.34
CA TYR A 119 19.52 -14.00 -0.83
C TYR A 119 18.14 -13.44 -0.44
N ALA A 120 18.04 -12.77 0.71
CA ALA A 120 16.81 -12.09 1.12
C ALA A 120 16.37 -11.03 0.10
N LYS A 121 17.30 -10.16 -0.33
CA LYS A 121 17.02 -9.08 -1.28
C LYS A 121 16.70 -9.62 -2.68
N GLU A 122 17.45 -10.61 -3.13
CA GLU A 122 17.18 -11.25 -4.42
C GLU A 122 15.80 -11.91 -4.46
N HIS A 123 15.40 -12.57 -3.37
CA HIS A 123 14.07 -13.15 -3.25
C HIS A 123 12.96 -12.09 -3.21
N MET A 124 13.19 -10.95 -2.53
CA MET A 124 12.29 -9.78 -2.61
C MET A 124 12.12 -9.31 -4.05
N LEU A 125 13.23 -9.07 -4.75
CA LEU A 125 13.20 -8.57 -6.13
C LEU A 125 12.56 -9.59 -7.09
N TYR A 126 12.76 -10.89 -6.86
CA TYR A 126 12.08 -11.94 -7.61
C TYR A 126 10.57 -11.87 -7.41
N LYS A 127 10.08 -11.87 -6.15
CA LYS A 127 8.65 -11.77 -5.85
C LYS A 127 8.05 -10.48 -6.41
N ALA A 128 8.74 -9.35 -6.26
CA ALA A 128 8.33 -8.04 -6.75
C ALA A 128 8.05 -8.01 -8.27
N ARG A 129 8.78 -8.81 -9.07
CA ARG A 129 8.54 -8.89 -10.53
C ARG A 129 7.17 -9.51 -10.85
N LEU A 130 6.63 -10.33 -9.96
CA LEU A 130 5.38 -11.07 -10.16
C LEU A 130 4.15 -10.30 -9.65
N VAL A 131 4.34 -9.32 -8.75
CA VAL A 131 3.25 -8.68 -7.99
C VAL A 131 3.09 -7.19 -8.22
N GLY A 132 3.84 -6.62 -9.17
CA GLY A 132 3.70 -5.21 -9.56
C GLY A 132 2.42 -4.93 -10.37
N VAL A 133 2.28 -3.68 -10.83
CA VAL A 133 1.09 -3.17 -11.56
C VAL A 133 0.60 -4.09 -12.70
N LEU A 134 1.51 -4.64 -13.50
CA LEU A 134 1.18 -5.52 -14.64
C LEU A 134 0.80 -6.97 -14.26
N ALA A 135 0.69 -7.27 -12.96
CA ALA A 135 0.13 -8.53 -12.49
C ALA A 135 -1.35 -8.64 -12.86
N THR A 136 -2.10 -7.53 -12.76
CA THR A 136 -3.48 -7.46 -13.28
C THR A 136 -3.42 -7.36 -14.81
N LYS A 137 -3.94 -8.37 -15.50
CA LYS A 137 -3.84 -8.48 -16.98
C LYS A 137 -4.84 -7.61 -17.71
N ASP A 138 -6.09 -7.65 -17.27
CA ASP A 138 -7.14 -6.78 -17.76
C ASP A 138 -6.77 -5.31 -17.51
N GLU A 139 -6.87 -4.48 -18.56
CA GLU A 139 -6.43 -3.09 -18.50
C GLU A 139 -7.39 -2.20 -17.72
N ASP A 140 -8.70 -2.43 -17.82
CA ASP A 140 -9.72 -1.64 -17.14
C ASP A 140 -9.70 -1.94 -15.63
N LEU A 141 -9.61 -3.22 -15.26
CA LEU A 141 -9.45 -3.61 -13.86
C LEU A 141 -8.14 -3.08 -13.28
N ARG A 142 -7.05 -3.13 -14.05
CA ARG A 142 -5.75 -2.57 -13.63
C ARG A 142 -5.85 -1.06 -13.42
N SER A 143 -6.50 -0.34 -14.32
CA SER A 143 -6.72 1.10 -14.23
C SER A 143 -7.49 1.47 -12.96
N LEU A 144 -8.61 0.80 -12.68
CA LEU A 144 -9.43 1.04 -11.50
C LEU A 144 -8.68 0.70 -10.20
N ARG A 145 -8.04 -0.47 -10.13
CA ARG A 145 -7.25 -0.89 -8.96
C ARG A 145 -6.15 0.11 -8.64
N GLU A 146 -5.37 0.53 -9.65
CA GLU A 146 -4.27 1.48 -9.42
C GLU A 146 -4.78 2.88 -9.08
N THR A 147 -5.91 3.32 -9.65
CA THR A 147 -6.56 4.58 -9.26
C THR A 147 -6.90 4.60 -7.77
N ILE A 148 -7.50 3.51 -7.26
CA ILE A 148 -7.81 3.35 -5.83
C ILE A 148 -6.52 3.35 -5.00
N ILE A 149 -5.49 2.62 -5.41
CA ILE A 149 -4.21 2.56 -4.71
C ILE A 149 -3.56 3.94 -4.62
N TYR A 150 -3.57 4.73 -5.69
CA TYR A 150 -2.98 6.06 -5.68
C TYR A 150 -3.78 7.05 -4.83
N ALA A 151 -5.11 6.95 -4.82
CA ALA A 151 -5.95 7.72 -3.90
C ALA A 151 -5.62 7.38 -2.44
N VAL A 152 -5.52 6.09 -2.10
CA VAL A 152 -5.18 5.61 -0.74
C VAL A 152 -3.78 6.06 -0.31
N LYS A 153 -2.79 6.08 -1.21
CA LYS A 153 -1.47 6.64 -0.90
C LYS A 153 -1.53 8.14 -0.59
N GLY A 154 -2.32 8.90 -1.35
CA GLY A 154 -2.54 10.33 -1.08
C GLY A 154 -3.20 10.56 0.28
N MET A 155 -4.26 9.80 0.58
CA MET A 155 -4.92 9.82 1.90
C MET A 155 -3.93 9.52 3.03
N ALA A 156 -3.09 8.50 2.85
CA ALA A 156 -2.13 8.11 3.87
C ALA A 156 -1.15 9.23 4.24
N ALA A 157 -0.74 10.06 3.27
CA ALA A 157 0.11 11.22 3.52
C ALA A 157 -0.59 12.30 4.37
N TYR A 158 -1.87 12.59 4.09
CA TYR A 158 -2.65 13.51 4.92
C TYR A 158 -2.86 12.99 6.33
N LEU A 159 -3.11 11.69 6.47
CA LEU A 159 -3.33 11.05 7.77
C LEU A 159 -2.07 11.01 8.62
N ASP A 160 -0.91 10.71 8.02
CA ASP A 160 0.37 10.77 8.72
C ASP A 160 0.62 12.18 9.28
N GLN A 161 0.32 13.22 8.50
CA GLN A 161 0.40 14.61 8.94
C GLN A 161 -0.60 14.94 10.07
N ALA A 162 -1.85 14.54 9.93
CA ALA A 162 -2.88 14.74 10.95
C ALA A 162 -2.48 14.07 12.28
N LEU A 163 -1.92 12.86 12.21
CA LEU A 163 -1.45 12.11 13.37
C LEU A 163 -0.26 12.81 14.06
N HIS A 164 0.70 13.34 13.30
CA HIS A 164 1.78 14.17 13.85
C HIS A 164 1.25 15.47 14.50
N ALA A 165 0.10 15.98 14.03
CA ALA A 165 -0.62 17.08 14.66
C ALA A 165 -1.57 16.64 15.80
N GLY A 166 -1.64 15.35 16.12
CA GLY A 166 -2.39 14.83 17.27
C GLY A 166 -3.86 14.51 16.98
N LYS A 167 -4.25 14.33 15.70
CA LYS A 167 -5.59 13.87 15.32
C LYS A 167 -5.53 12.59 14.50
N GLU A 168 -6.49 11.71 14.73
CA GLU A 168 -6.68 10.50 13.94
C GLU A 168 -8.17 10.18 13.77
N ASP A 169 -8.49 9.38 12.75
CA ASP A 169 -9.84 8.91 12.48
C ASP A 169 -9.79 7.45 12.01
N PHE A 170 -10.29 6.55 12.87
CA PHE A 170 -10.31 5.12 12.60
C PHE A 170 -11.25 4.72 11.46
N GLN A 171 -12.23 5.55 11.10
CA GLN A 171 -13.08 5.28 9.93
C GLN A 171 -12.28 5.39 8.64
N ILE A 172 -11.34 6.34 8.56
CA ILE A 172 -10.48 6.51 7.39
C ILE A 172 -9.48 5.36 7.31
N TYR A 173 -8.91 4.92 8.44
CA TYR A 173 -8.05 3.73 8.48
C TYR A 173 -8.80 2.46 8.05
N ALA A 174 -10.01 2.24 8.55
CA ALA A 174 -10.85 1.11 8.14
C ALA A 174 -11.08 1.09 6.62
N PHE A 175 -11.37 2.26 6.04
CA PHE A 175 -11.52 2.39 4.59
C PHE A 175 -10.24 2.10 3.81
N ILE A 176 -9.07 2.54 4.30
CA ILE A 176 -7.77 2.23 3.68
C ILE A 176 -7.59 0.71 3.61
N TYR A 177 -7.91 -0.03 4.68
CA TYR A 177 -7.85 -1.50 4.65
C TYR A 177 -8.88 -2.13 3.71
N GLU A 178 -10.13 -1.64 3.70
CA GLU A 178 -11.16 -2.08 2.75
C GLU A 178 -10.68 -1.93 1.30
N ALA A 179 -10.21 -0.74 0.93
CA ALA A 179 -9.76 -0.41 -0.41
C ALA A 179 -8.55 -1.26 -0.83
N LEU A 180 -7.54 -1.40 0.04
CA LEU A 180 -6.36 -2.22 -0.24
C LEU A 180 -6.72 -3.69 -0.43
N ALA A 181 -7.57 -4.24 0.43
CA ALA A 181 -8.02 -5.64 0.35
C ALA A 181 -8.82 -5.91 -0.93
N ALA A 182 -9.72 -5.00 -1.32
CA ALA A 182 -10.50 -5.11 -2.54
C ALA A 182 -9.64 -5.18 -3.80
N THR A 183 -8.48 -4.51 -3.83
CA THR A 183 -7.56 -4.58 -4.98
C THR A 183 -6.80 -5.91 -5.12
N LEU A 184 -6.99 -6.86 -4.18
CA LEU A 184 -6.53 -8.26 -4.29
C LEU A 184 -7.64 -9.23 -4.68
N ASP A 185 -8.90 -8.80 -4.67
CA ASP A 185 -10.02 -9.66 -4.97
C ASP A 185 -10.23 -9.74 -6.48
N ASP A 186 -9.98 -10.89 -7.09
CA ASP A 186 -10.22 -11.14 -8.51
C ASP A 186 -11.69 -11.46 -8.83
N CYS A 187 -12.54 -11.60 -7.81
CA CYS A 187 -13.99 -11.76 -7.98
C CYS A 187 -14.76 -10.44 -7.95
N ILE A 188 -14.10 -9.32 -7.64
CA ILE A 188 -14.74 -8.00 -7.61
C ILE A 188 -15.15 -7.56 -9.01
N SER A 189 -16.33 -6.99 -9.16
CA SER A 189 -16.81 -6.50 -10.45
C SER A 189 -16.20 -5.13 -10.80
N SER A 190 -16.21 -4.78 -12.09
CA SER A 190 -15.80 -3.44 -12.54
C SER A 190 -16.67 -2.34 -11.92
N ASP A 191 -17.99 -2.58 -11.79
CA ASP A 191 -18.92 -1.61 -11.20
C ASP A 191 -18.60 -1.37 -9.71
N ASP A 192 -18.27 -2.43 -8.97
CA ASP A 192 -17.85 -2.31 -7.56
C ASP A 192 -16.51 -1.55 -7.43
N LEU A 193 -15.57 -1.77 -8.36
CA LEU A 193 -14.32 -1.02 -8.38
C LEU A 193 -14.53 0.46 -8.73
N VAL A 194 -15.45 0.78 -9.64
CA VAL A 194 -15.86 2.17 -9.93
C VAL A 194 -16.47 2.81 -8.69
N ALA A 195 -17.39 2.11 -8.02
CA ALA A 195 -17.99 2.59 -6.77
C ALA A 195 -16.93 2.81 -5.68
N LEU A 196 -15.95 1.90 -5.55
CA LEU A 196 -14.85 2.03 -4.60
C LEU A 196 -13.89 3.18 -4.95
N ALA A 197 -13.67 3.46 -6.23
CA ALA A 197 -12.89 4.62 -6.67
C ALA A 197 -13.59 5.95 -6.30
N LEU A 198 -14.91 6.03 -6.48
CA LEU A 198 -15.70 7.19 -6.04
C LEU A 198 -15.68 7.34 -4.51
N LYS A 199 -15.85 6.24 -3.78
CA LYS A 199 -15.74 6.21 -2.31
C LYS A 199 -14.35 6.65 -1.85
N SER A 200 -13.29 6.31 -2.59
CA SER A 200 -11.94 6.80 -2.32
C SER A 200 -11.84 8.33 -2.42
N GLY A 201 -12.59 8.97 -3.32
CA GLY A 201 -12.72 10.43 -3.38
C GLY A 201 -13.39 11.02 -2.14
N GLU A 202 -14.48 10.41 -1.67
CA GLU A 202 -15.17 10.83 -0.43
C GLU A 202 -14.23 10.76 0.78
N TYR A 203 -13.52 9.65 0.95
CA TYR A 203 -12.56 9.51 2.05
C TYR A 203 -11.32 10.39 1.88
N GLY A 204 -10.95 10.73 0.63
CA GLY A 204 -9.96 11.77 0.34
C GLY A 204 -10.35 13.12 0.92
N LEU A 205 -11.60 13.53 0.74
CA LEU A 205 -12.14 14.76 1.35
C LEU A 205 -12.09 14.70 2.88
N LYS A 206 -12.46 13.56 3.48
CA LYS A 206 -12.38 13.36 4.94
C LYS A 206 -10.94 13.47 5.46
N ALA A 207 -9.97 12.87 4.77
CA ALA A 207 -8.56 12.95 5.14
C ALA A 207 -8.02 14.39 5.06
N MET A 208 -8.40 15.13 4.00
CA MET A 208 -8.05 16.56 3.88
C MET A 208 -8.69 17.42 4.97
N ALA A 209 -9.96 17.18 5.29
CA ALA A 209 -10.65 17.87 6.39
C ALA A 209 -10.00 17.57 7.74
N LEU A 210 -9.55 16.32 7.98
CA LEU A 210 -8.89 15.93 9.22
C LEU A 210 -7.56 16.66 9.39
N VAL A 211 -6.71 16.72 8.35
CA VAL A 211 -5.41 17.41 8.44
C VAL A 211 -5.59 18.93 8.59
N ASP A 212 -6.55 19.53 7.89
CA ASP A 212 -6.92 20.95 8.06
C ASP A 212 -7.33 21.23 9.52
N GLN A 213 -8.25 20.44 10.05
CA GLN A 213 -8.67 20.55 11.45
C GLN A 213 -7.53 20.31 12.44
N ALA A 214 -6.57 19.43 12.12
CA ALA A 214 -5.44 19.14 13.00
C ALA A 214 -4.46 20.32 13.04
N TYR A 215 -4.19 20.92 11.89
CA TYR A 215 -3.25 22.02 11.77
C TYR A 215 -3.83 23.33 12.30
N THR A 216 -5.07 23.67 11.95
CA THR A 216 -5.74 24.87 12.48
C THR A 216 -5.85 24.82 14.01
N ALA A 217 -6.22 23.66 14.58
CA ALA A 217 -6.30 23.49 16.03
C ALA A 217 -4.94 23.60 16.73
N LYS A 218 -3.84 23.21 16.06
CA LYS A 218 -2.50 23.16 16.67
C LYS A 218 -1.67 24.42 16.44
N TYR A 219 -1.86 25.10 15.31
CA TYR A 219 -0.97 26.16 14.83
C TYR A 219 -1.66 27.50 14.54
N GLY A 220 -2.99 27.56 14.47
CA GLY A 220 -3.75 28.78 14.16
C GLY A 220 -4.07 28.88 12.68
#